data_AF-A0A1L6RBW0-F1
#
_entry.id   AF-A0A1L6RBW0-F1
#
_cell.length_a   1.000
_cell.length_b   1.000
_cell.length_c   1.000
_cell.angle_alpha   90.00
_cell.angle_beta   90.00
_cell.angle_gamma   90.00
#
_symmetry.space_group_name_H-M   'P 1'
#
loop_
_entity.id
_entity.type
_entity.pdbx_description
1 polymer ?
#
loop_
_entity_poly.entity_id
_entity_poly.type
_entity_poly.pdbx_seq_one_letter_code
_entity_poly.pdbx_strand_id
1 'polypeptide(L)'
;MLEVVNANLLVGHRITRILPVLKIPRSTYYDYLHWQPSRTERRRHLIKQEVLTAWLRYPMYGYPRLTILLNQQSDIHVSQHLVYQQMCELGIRSRMVKRINKPTT
;
A
#
# COMPACT_ATOMS: atom_id res chain seq x y z
N MET A 1 12.62 -7.54 -2.58
CA MET A 1 13.37 -8.17 -3.69
C MET A 1 14.81 -7.66 -3.78
N LEU A 2 15.06 -6.34 -3.71
CA LEU A 2 16.44 -5.81 -3.70
C LEU A 2 17.13 -5.78 -2.34
N GLU A 3 16.43 -6.03 -1.24
CA GLU A 3 17.06 -6.11 0.07
C GLU A 3 18.17 -7.17 0.10
N VAL A 4 17.94 -8.31 -0.56
CA VAL A 4 18.95 -9.38 -0.68
C VAL A 4 20.12 -8.94 -1.55
N VAL A 5 19.88 -8.22 -2.65
CA VAL A 5 20.95 -7.67 -3.51
C VAL A 5 21.78 -6.65 -2.74
N ASN A 6 21.12 -5.70 -2.07
CA ASN A 6 21.76 -4.66 -1.27
C ASN A 6 22.54 -5.24 -0.09
N ALA A 7 22.00 -6.24 0.61
CA ALA A 7 22.71 -6.92 1.68
C ALA A 7 24.01 -7.57 1.18
N ASN A 8 23.99 -8.24 0.02
CA ASN A 8 25.19 -8.84 -0.56
C ASN A 8 26.20 -7.80 -1.06
N LEU A 9 25.73 -6.66 -1.58
CA LEU A 9 26.60 -5.54 -1.95
C LEU A 9 27.30 -4.94 -0.72
N LEU A 10 26.59 -4.79 0.41
CA LEU A 10 27.16 -4.32 1.68
C LEU A 10 28.23 -5.26 2.25
N VAL A 11 28.05 -6.57 2.05
CA VAL A 11 29.06 -7.59 2.41
C VAL A 11 30.28 -7.57 1.48
N GLY A 12 30.22 -6.86 0.35
CA GLY A 12 31.33 -6.70 -0.59
C GLY A 12 31.31 -7.66 -1.77
N HIS A 13 30.19 -8.38 -1.99
CA HIS A 13 30.06 -9.24 -3.16
C HIS A 13 29.84 -8.42 -4.43
N ARG A 14 30.49 -8.83 -5.54
CA ARG A 14 30.35 -8.15 -6.83
C ARG A 14 28.98 -8.41 -7.43
N ILE A 15 28.35 -7.38 -7.98
CA ILE A 15 27.02 -7.48 -8.59
C ILE A 15 26.94 -8.49 -9.74
N THR A 16 28.05 -8.67 -10.47
CA THR A 16 28.19 -9.68 -11.52
C THR A 16 28.08 -11.12 -11.03
N ARG A 17 28.33 -11.36 -9.73
CA ARG A 17 28.13 -12.68 -9.09
C ARG A 17 26.75 -12.81 -8.45
N ILE A 18 26.23 -11.72 -7.87
CA ILE A 18 24.94 -11.73 -7.17
C ILE A 18 23.79 -11.98 -8.15
N LEU A 19 23.72 -11.22 -9.25
CA LEU A 19 22.57 -11.26 -10.16
C LEU A 19 22.35 -12.64 -10.82
N PRO A 20 23.39 -13.34 -11.33
CA PRO A 20 23.21 -14.69 -11.88
C PRO A 20 22.74 -15.72 -10.84
N VAL A 21 23.24 -15.64 -9.60
CA VAL A 21 22.83 -16.55 -8.51
C VAL A 21 21.34 -16.37 -8.19
N LEU A 22 20.86 -15.13 -8.22
CA LEU A 22 19.44 -14.81 -8.03
C LEU A 22 18.59 -15.00 -9.30
N LYS A 23 19.21 -15.42 -10.42
CA LYS A 23 18.58 -15.55 -11.75
C LYS A 23 17.91 -14.26 -12.25
N ILE A 24 18.50 -13.11 -11.92
CA ILE A 24 18.01 -11.79 -12.34
C ILE A 24 18.85 -11.30 -13.54
N PRO A 25 18.24 -10.97 -14.69
CA PRO A 25 18.95 -10.35 -15.80
C PRO A 25 19.55 -8.99 -15.41
N ARG A 26 20.73 -8.67 -15.95
CA ARG A 26 21.39 -7.38 -15.67
C ARG A 26 20.54 -6.18 -16.11
N SER A 27 19.85 -6.30 -17.25
CA SER A 27 18.91 -5.27 -17.74
C SER A 27 17.84 -4.97 -16.70
N THR A 28 17.13 -5.98 -16.21
CA THR A 28 16.09 -5.83 -15.18
C THR A 28 16.61 -5.13 -13.92
N TYR A 29 17.83 -5.43 -13.48
CA TYR A 29 18.44 -4.74 -12.34
C TYR A 29 18.67 -3.25 -12.62
N TYR A 30 19.26 -2.91 -13.77
CA TYR A 30 19.52 -1.51 -14.11
C TYR A 30 18.25 -0.75 -14.47
N ASP A 31 17.27 -1.38 -15.11
CA ASP A 31 15.95 -0.80 -15.38
C ASP A 31 15.27 -0.42 -14.06
N TYR A 32 15.36 -1.31 -13.06
CA TYR A 32 14.88 -1.02 -11.71
C TYR A 32 15.63 0.14 -11.05
N LEU A 33 16.96 0.22 -11.20
CA LEU A 33 17.77 1.29 -10.61
C LEU A 33 17.34 2.68 -11.09
N HIS A 34 16.90 2.79 -12.35
CA HIS A 34 16.41 4.03 -12.94
C HIS A 34 14.90 4.18 -12.86
N TRP A 35 14.19 3.17 -12.35
CA TRP A 35 12.74 3.20 -12.25
C TRP A 35 12.30 4.30 -11.29
N GLN A 36 11.36 5.13 -11.74
CA GLN A 36 10.71 6.13 -10.91
C GLN A 36 9.21 5.90 -10.91
N PRO A 37 8.54 6.03 -9.76
CA PRO A 37 7.10 5.89 -9.70
C PRO A 37 6.45 6.98 -10.56
N SER A 38 5.47 6.56 -11.34
CA SER A 38 4.64 7.46 -12.13
C SER A 38 3.86 8.44 -11.24
N ARG A 39 3.38 9.55 -11.80
CA ARG A 39 2.55 10.52 -11.06
C ARG A 39 1.33 9.85 -10.40
N THR A 40 0.72 8.89 -11.10
CA THR A 40 -0.44 8.13 -10.61
C THR A 40 -0.07 7.21 -9.45
N GLU A 41 1.08 6.53 -9.51
CA GLU A 41 1.55 5.68 -8.41
C GLU A 41 1.91 6.50 -7.17
N ARG A 42 2.58 7.65 -7.35
CA ARG A 42 2.86 8.57 -6.24
C ARG A 42 1.56 9.03 -5.57
N ARG A 43 0.56 9.46 -6.36
CA ARG A 43 -0.75 9.84 -5.83
C ARG A 43 -1.44 8.68 -5.10
N ARG A 44 -1.41 7.46 -5.67
CA ARG A 44 -1.97 6.27 -5.01
C ARG A 44 -1.27 5.99 -3.69
N HIS A 45 0.06 6.11 -3.63
CA HIS A 45 0.83 5.91 -2.40
C HIS A 45 0.46 6.91 -1.31
N LEU A 46 0.31 8.19 -1.65
CA LEU A 46 -0.16 9.21 -0.70
C LEU A 46 -1.56 8.89 -0.17
N ILE A 47 -2.50 8.54 -1.06
CA ILE A 47 -3.85 8.16 -0.63
C ILE A 47 -3.81 6.89 0.24
N LYS A 48 -2.94 5.93 -0.07
CA LYS A 48 -2.77 4.72 0.75
C LYS A 48 -2.37 5.06 2.18
N GLN A 49 -1.42 5.99 2.35
CA GLN A 49 -0.98 6.46 3.66
C GLN A 49 -2.13 7.17 4.40
N GLU A 50 -2.86 8.06 3.75
CA GLU A 50 -4.01 8.77 4.35
C GLU A 50 -5.16 7.82 4.73
N VAL A 51 -5.44 6.80 3.91
CA VAL A 51 -6.43 5.76 4.24
C VAL A 51 -6.00 5.00 5.49
N LEU A 52 -4.72 4.67 5.60
CA LEU A 52 -4.17 3.96 6.76
C LEU A 52 -4.26 4.80 8.03
N THR A 53 -3.88 6.08 7.99
CA THR A 53 -3.95 7.00 9.14
C THR A 53 -5.39 7.21 9.59
N ALA A 54 -6.32 7.41 8.65
CA ALA A 54 -7.74 7.55 8.93
C ALA A 54 -8.34 6.29 9.56
N TRP A 55 -7.97 5.10 9.07
CA TRP A 55 -8.42 3.83 9.64
C TRP A 55 -7.84 3.58 11.04
N LEU A 56 -6.56 3.90 11.28
CA LEU A 56 -5.96 3.78 12.62
C LEU A 56 -6.70 4.67 13.64
N ARG A 57 -7.14 5.85 13.24
CA ARG A 57 -7.96 6.75 14.07
C ARG A 57 -9.38 6.23 14.28
N TYR A 58 -9.98 5.65 13.25
CA TYR A 58 -11.36 5.15 13.26
C TYR A 58 -11.47 3.73 12.68
N PRO A 59 -11.02 2.69 13.42
CA PRO A 59 -10.95 1.32 12.89
C PRO A 59 -12.32 0.68 12.66
N MET A 60 -13.37 1.30 13.21
CA MET A 60 -14.76 0.97 12.98
C MET A 60 -15.18 1.26 11.54
N TYR A 61 -14.56 2.23 10.87
CA TYR A 61 -15.04 2.70 9.58
C TYR A 61 -14.61 1.76 8.45
N GLY A 62 -15.55 1.49 7.55
CA GLY A 62 -15.27 0.86 6.26
C GLY A 62 -15.02 1.89 5.17
N TYR A 63 -14.73 1.41 3.97
CA TYR A 63 -14.43 2.26 2.82
C TYR A 63 -15.46 3.37 2.57
N PRO A 64 -16.80 3.20 2.70
CA PRO A 64 -17.74 4.28 2.40
C PRO A 64 -17.60 5.47 3.36
N ARG A 65 -17.44 5.19 4.66
CA ARG A 65 -17.30 6.23 5.69
C ARG A 65 -15.92 6.87 5.64
N LEU A 66 -14.88 6.08 5.38
CA LEU A 66 -13.53 6.61 5.17
C LEU A 66 -13.47 7.53 3.95
N THR A 67 -14.16 7.22 2.85
CA THR A 67 -14.20 8.11 1.68
C THR A 67 -14.83 9.46 2.00
N ILE A 68 -15.96 9.48 2.73
CA ILE A 68 -16.60 10.74 3.14
C ILE A 68 -15.65 11.55 4.02
N LEU A 69 -15.04 10.89 5.00
CA LEU A 69 -14.09 11.52 5.92
C LEU A 69 -12.88 12.09 5.18
N LEU A 70 -12.28 11.33 4.25
CA LEU A 70 -11.14 11.79 3.45
C LEU A 70 -11.52 12.97 2.56
N ASN A 71 -12.67 12.92 1.87
CA ASN A 71 -13.11 14.02 1.01
C ASN A 71 -13.50 15.29 1.80
N GLN A 72 -13.82 15.18 3.09
CA GLN A 72 -14.13 16.31 3.95
C GLN A 72 -12.88 16.91 4.61
N GLN A 73 -11.92 16.07 4.99
CA GLN A 73 -10.73 16.49 5.75
C GLN A 73 -9.53 16.79 4.87
N SER A 74 -9.44 16.16 3.71
CA SER A 74 -8.35 16.35 2.76
C SER A 74 -8.84 17.08 1.52
N ASP A 75 -7.97 17.90 0.94
CA ASP A 75 -8.20 18.55 -0.36
C ASP A 75 -8.19 17.55 -1.54
N ILE A 76 -7.91 16.28 -1.25
CA ILE A 76 -7.79 15.22 -2.24
C ILE A 76 -9.15 14.53 -2.38
N HIS A 77 -9.81 14.76 -3.51
CA HIS A 77 -11.03 14.03 -3.84
C HIS A 77 -10.70 12.57 -4.26
N VAL A 78 -11.27 11.61 -3.55
CA VAL A 78 -11.07 10.17 -3.74
C VAL A 78 -12.39 9.45 -3.98
N SER A 79 -12.38 8.46 -4.88
CA SER A 79 -13.54 7.59 -5.13
C SER A 79 -13.61 6.43 -4.12
N GLN A 80 -14.82 5.96 -3.84
CA GLN A 80 -15.04 4.82 -2.92
C GLN A 80 -14.28 3.57 -3.36
N HIS A 81 -14.25 3.30 -4.67
CA HIS A 81 -13.54 2.15 -5.22
C HIS A 81 -12.02 2.23 -4.96
N LEU A 82 -11.42 3.43 -5.07
CA LEU A 82 -9.99 3.58 -4.82
C LEU A 82 -9.67 3.34 -3.35
N VAL A 83 -10.48 3.86 -2.41
CA VAL A 83 -10.32 3.58 -0.98
C VAL A 83 -10.46 2.09 -0.69
N TYR A 84 -11.44 1.41 -1.30
CA TYR A 84 -11.61 -0.03 -1.17
C TYR A 84 -10.36 -0.80 -1.65
N GLN A 85 -9.83 -0.47 -2.84
CA GLN A 85 -8.59 -1.08 -3.35
C GLN A 85 -7.42 -0.89 -2.37
N GLN A 86 -7.24 0.31 -1.82
CA GLN A 86 -6.18 0.60 -0.85
C GLN A 86 -6.37 -0.20 0.45
N MET A 87 -7.60 -0.32 0.95
CA MET A 87 -7.89 -1.15 2.13
C MET A 87 -7.56 -2.63 1.88
N CYS A 88 -7.92 -3.16 0.71
CA CYS A 88 -7.58 -4.53 0.32
C CYS A 88 -6.07 -4.75 0.24
N GLU A 89 -5.34 -3.81 -0.37
CA GLU A 89 -3.88 -3.86 -0.50
C GLU A 89 -3.16 -3.77 0.85
N LEU A 90 -3.74 -3.04 1.81
CA LEU A 90 -3.26 -2.97 3.19
C LEU A 90 -3.69 -4.19 4.03
N GLY A 91 -4.59 -5.04 3.55
CA GLY A 91 -5.15 -6.16 4.32
C GLY A 91 -6.10 -5.73 5.44
N ILE A 92 -6.65 -4.52 5.36
CA ILE A 92 -7.43 -3.88 6.41
C ILE A 92 -8.93 -3.98 6.12
N ARG A 93 -9.73 -4.16 7.18
CA ARG A 93 -11.20 -4.23 7.10
C ARG A 93 -11.84 -3.39 8.19
N SER A 94 -13.10 -3.02 7.99
CA SER A 94 -13.90 -2.41 9.05
C SER A 94 -14.06 -3.38 10.21
N ARG A 95 -13.80 -2.91 11.44
CA ARG A 95 -14.07 -3.66 12.67
C ARG A 95 -15.50 -3.49 13.18
N MET A 96 -16.39 -2.93 12.36
CA MET A 96 -17.79 -2.73 12.74
C MET A 96 -18.53 -4.05 12.91
N VAL A 97 -18.97 -4.27 14.15
CA VAL A 97 -19.83 -5.40 14.50
C VAL A 97 -21.25 -5.10 14.02
N LYS A 98 -21.87 -6.09 13.37
CA LYS A 98 -23.28 -6.01 12.96
C LYS A 98 -24.15 -5.87 14.21
N ARG A 99 -25.10 -4.93 14.20
CA ARG A 99 -26.13 -4.88 15.26
C ARG A 99 -26.96 -6.16 15.20
N ILE A 100 -27.01 -6.88 16.32
CA ILE A 100 -27.92 -8.00 16.52
C ILE A 100 -29.23 -7.41 17.06
N ASN A 101 -30.36 -7.71 16.42
CA ASN A 101 -31.67 -7.31 16.92
C ASN A 101 -31.94 -8.07 18.23
N LYS A 102 -32.57 -7.41 19.21
CA LYS A 102 -32.97 -8.08 20.46
C LYS A 102 -33.81 -9.31 20.09
N PRO A 103 -33.51 -10.50 20.63
CA PRO A 103 -34.34 -11.67 20.39
C PRO A 103 -35.75 -11.37 20.91
N THR A 104 -36.73 -11.49 20.02
CA THR A 104 -38.15 -11.35 20.38
C THR A 104 -38.51 -12.52 21.29
N THR A 105 -39.08 -12.23 22.47
CA THR A 105 -39.57 -13.22 23.45
C THR A 105 -41.02 -13.56 23.18
#